data_AF-A0A350BQZ0-F1
#
_entry.id   AF-A0A350BQZ0-F1
#
_cell.length_a   1.000
_cell.length_b   1.000
_cell.length_c   1.000
_cell.angle_alpha   90.00
_cell.angle_beta   90.00
_cell.angle_gamma   90.00
#
_symmetry.space_group_name_H-M   'P 1'
#
loop_
_entity.id
_entity.type
_entity.pdbx_description
1 polymer ?
#
loop_
_entity_poly.entity_id
_entity_poly.type
_entity_poly.pdbx_seq_one_letter_code
_entity_poly.pdbx_strand_id
1 'polypeptide(L)'
;MRLCIGIVGKPTGWDLLLEQEGIPHERAHGALTAENFSAIVVGEGTDDREVEMVRQYLRLGGSVLCPARVDAQIRGTTSEHRYIEYVVSGTDEPFAGSGLVDVRSRCGIPWNANALRSEAAAATAFFGTHEGGHVIVLPFDAAELALDERSARKSFVAPNERLPFERVSAVAKNGVRRIVRSALEHLHRVRGLPYVHLWYYPENAPSVFAFRIDTDRGSAGDIEGLFDFLRAKRVQASWFVDVGSQQNFLWRFAQMQGQEIGLHCYEHATWDDEVRNRSNILKARELMKNAKLGAEGFAAPYGIWNSALGRVISGFRFEYSSEFGWDYDNFPSFPLIDNDRSVSLQIPVHPISIGSLRRQGYDQNTMIAYFRRIVDEKKAMGEPLLFYHHPRNGHREVLSDLFDHATSGGVRQMTMRDWGRWWRTRSTAGLRVDLKGQTLRIDTGSARPTAWLRIAWPDGREALQPAEPTIDCAALAWQQARTLPDEPDDIERIRKFNYRIPLTVAVDAIASLRRRR
;
A
#
# COMPACT_ATOMS: atom_id res chain seq x y z
N MET A 1 -23.81 11.41 -17.01
CA MET A 1 -23.14 10.09 -16.86
C MET A 1 -22.57 10.01 -15.46
N ARG A 2 -22.79 8.91 -14.76
CA ARG A 2 -22.21 8.68 -13.44
C ARG A 2 -20.80 8.11 -13.59
N LEU A 3 -19.82 8.74 -12.96
CA LEU A 3 -18.44 8.24 -12.91
C LEU A 3 -18.33 7.33 -11.70
N CYS A 4 -18.65 6.06 -11.89
CA CYS A 4 -18.69 5.04 -10.86
C CYS A 4 -18.23 3.70 -11.43
N ILE A 5 -17.41 3.00 -10.66
CA ILE A 5 -16.99 1.63 -10.96
C ILE A 5 -18.07 0.67 -10.43
N GLY A 6 -18.56 -0.21 -11.29
CA GLY A 6 -19.42 -1.32 -10.86
C GLY A 6 -18.60 -2.55 -10.53
N ILE A 7 -18.87 -3.19 -9.40
CA ILE A 7 -18.24 -4.45 -9.00
C ILE A 7 -19.20 -5.61 -9.30
N VAL A 8 -18.73 -6.61 -10.05
CA VAL A 8 -19.44 -7.85 -10.36
C VAL A 8 -18.67 -9.05 -9.80
N GLY A 9 -19.39 -10.04 -9.27
CA GLY A 9 -18.81 -11.22 -8.62
C GLY A 9 -18.46 -10.98 -7.14
N LYS A 10 -17.49 -11.74 -6.62
CA LYS A 10 -17.12 -11.64 -5.19
C LYS A 10 -16.46 -10.28 -4.90
N PRO A 11 -17.00 -9.52 -3.94
CA PRO A 11 -16.71 -8.09 -3.77
C PRO A 11 -15.45 -7.78 -2.94
N THR A 12 -15.01 -8.73 -2.11
CA THR A 12 -14.28 -8.42 -0.87
C THR A 12 -12.94 -7.71 -1.09
N GLY A 13 -12.13 -8.15 -2.05
CA GLY A 13 -10.85 -7.49 -2.36
C GLY A 13 -10.98 -6.25 -3.24
N TRP A 14 -12.03 -6.17 -4.07
CA TRP A 14 -12.28 -5.01 -4.93
C TRP A 14 -12.69 -3.78 -4.11
N ASP A 15 -13.56 -3.96 -3.11
CA ASP A 15 -13.92 -2.89 -2.17
C ASP A 15 -12.64 -2.30 -1.53
N LEU A 16 -11.71 -3.15 -1.06
CA LEU A 16 -10.45 -2.71 -0.45
C LEU A 16 -9.60 -1.85 -1.42
N LEU A 17 -9.39 -2.31 -2.65
CA LEU A 17 -8.58 -1.60 -3.64
C LEU A 17 -9.21 -0.26 -4.04
N LEU A 18 -10.51 -0.24 -4.30
CA LEU A 18 -11.21 0.97 -4.77
C LEU A 18 -11.39 2.00 -3.63
N GLU A 19 -11.63 1.57 -2.40
CA GLU A 19 -11.63 2.44 -1.21
C GLU A 19 -10.24 3.04 -0.94
N GLN A 20 -9.18 2.24 -1.08
CA GLN A 20 -7.81 2.70 -0.91
C GLN A 20 -7.48 3.81 -1.92
N GLU A 21 -7.88 3.64 -3.18
CA GLU A 21 -7.78 4.68 -4.22
C GLU A 21 -8.74 5.87 -4.00
N GLY A 22 -9.85 5.66 -3.30
CA GLY A 22 -10.91 6.68 -3.11
C GLY A 22 -11.75 6.90 -4.37
N ILE A 23 -11.93 5.85 -5.17
CA ILE A 23 -12.71 5.87 -6.41
C ILE A 23 -14.20 5.65 -6.07
N PRO A 24 -15.15 6.37 -6.69
CA PRO A 24 -16.57 6.05 -6.57
C PRO A 24 -16.85 4.63 -7.08
N HIS A 25 -17.42 3.78 -6.23
CA HIS A 25 -17.75 2.41 -6.61
C HIS A 25 -19.00 1.91 -5.89
N GLU A 26 -19.64 0.91 -6.48
CA GLU A 26 -20.74 0.16 -5.86
C GLU A 26 -20.84 -1.24 -6.45
N ARG A 27 -21.63 -2.09 -5.79
CA ARG A 27 -22.00 -3.38 -6.34
C ARG A 27 -22.98 -3.20 -7.48
N ALA A 28 -22.68 -3.84 -8.59
CA ALA A 28 -23.51 -3.75 -9.77
C ALA A 28 -24.61 -4.82 -9.69
N HIS A 29 -25.87 -4.37 -9.71
CA HIS A 29 -27.04 -5.24 -9.70
C HIS A 29 -27.94 -4.93 -10.89
N GLY A 30 -28.44 -5.96 -11.57
CA GLY A 30 -29.37 -5.79 -12.70
C GLY A 30 -28.70 -5.31 -13.99
N ALA A 31 -29.36 -4.44 -14.74
CA ALA A 31 -28.86 -4.02 -16.05
C ALA A 31 -27.67 -3.05 -15.91
N LEU A 32 -26.55 -3.40 -16.54
CA LEU A 32 -25.35 -2.57 -16.58
C LEU A 32 -25.43 -1.61 -17.77
N THR A 33 -25.34 -0.31 -17.54
CA THR A 33 -25.37 0.70 -18.62
C THR A 33 -24.21 1.67 -18.53
N ALA A 34 -23.86 2.24 -19.69
CA ALA A 34 -22.84 3.27 -19.82
C ALA A 34 -23.18 4.55 -19.03
N GLU A 35 -24.45 4.82 -18.76
CA GLU A 35 -24.90 5.97 -17.97
C GLU A 35 -24.65 5.78 -16.47
N ASN A 36 -24.76 4.53 -15.98
CA ASN A 36 -24.66 4.19 -14.56
C ASN A 36 -23.23 3.85 -14.13
N PHE A 37 -22.45 3.24 -15.04
CA PHE A 37 -21.08 2.80 -14.75
C PHE A 37 -20.07 3.26 -15.81
N SER A 38 -19.01 3.90 -15.34
CA SER A 38 -17.89 4.32 -16.19
C SER A 38 -16.93 3.18 -16.52
N ALA A 39 -16.85 2.18 -15.66
CA ALA A 39 -16.24 0.89 -15.94
C ALA A 39 -16.81 -0.19 -15.00
N ILE A 40 -16.58 -1.46 -15.35
CA ILE A 40 -16.93 -2.61 -14.53
C ILE A 40 -15.65 -3.36 -14.16
N VAL A 41 -15.48 -3.68 -12.89
CA VAL A 41 -14.47 -4.65 -12.42
C VAL A 41 -15.17 -5.98 -12.13
N VAL A 42 -14.53 -7.08 -12.52
CA VAL A 42 -15.09 -8.43 -12.36
C VAL A 42 -14.09 -9.29 -11.60
N GLY A 43 -14.53 -9.94 -10.53
CA GLY A 43 -13.73 -10.89 -9.75
C GLY A 43 -13.94 -12.35 -10.19
N GLU A 44 -13.08 -13.24 -9.73
CA GLU A 44 -13.30 -14.68 -9.84
C GLU A 44 -14.57 -15.12 -9.07
N GLY A 45 -15.15 -16.23 -9.51
CA GLY A 45 -16.41 -16.76 -8.94
C GLY A 45 -17.67 -16.04 -9.42
N THR A 46 -17.57 -15.26 -10.50
CA THR A 46 -18.71 -14.69 -11.24
C THR A 46 -19.56 -15.82 -11.84
N ASP A 47 -20.89 -15.71 -11.76
CA ASP A 47 -21.83 -16.71 -12.30
C ASP A 47 -22.24 -16.44 -13.77
N ASP A 48 -22.90 -17.40 -14.42
CA ASP A 48 -23.29 -17.30 -15.84
C ASP A 48 -24.20 -16.10 -16.13
N ARG A 49 -25.05 -15.71 -15.17
CA ARG A 49 -25.95 -14.57 -15.31
C ARG A 49 -25.15 -13.27 -15.26
N GLU A 50 -24.23 -13.16 -14.32
CA GLU A 50 -23.32 -12.02 -14.21
C GLU A 50 -22.39 -11.91 -15.42
N VAL A 51 -21.89 -13.03 -15.95
CA VAL A 51 -21.11 -13.06 -17.21
C VAL A 51 -21.94 -12.48 -18.36
N GLU A 52 -23.21 -12.88 -18.50
CA GLU A 52 -24.06 -12.34 -19.56
C GLU A 52 -24.37 -10.85 -19.36
N MET A 53 -24.55 -10.38 -18.12
CA MET A 53 -24.66 -8.95 -17.81
C MET A 53 -23.42 -8.17 -18.29
N VAL A 54 -22.23 -8.71 -18.05
CA VAL A 54 -20.96 -8.08 -18.48
C VAL A 54 -20.82 -8.09 -20.01
N ARG A 55 -21.20 -9.17 -20.69
CA ARG A 55 -21.22 -9.23 -22.17
C ARG A 55 -22.15 -8.17 -22.76
N GLN A 56 -23.37 -8.04 -22.22
CA GLN A 56 -24.32 -7.01 -22.66
C GLN A 56 -23.75 -5.60 -22.46
N TYR A 57 -23.07 -5.35 -21.35
CA TYR A 57 -22.40 -4.07 -21.10
C TYR A 57 -21.30 -3.77 -22.14
N LEU A 58 -20.49 -4.77 -22.51
CA LEU A 58 -19.47 -4.62 -23.55
C LEU A 58 -20.09 -4.31 -24.93
N ARG A 59 -21.18 -5.00 -25.31
CA ARG A 59 -21.92 -4.73 -26.57
C ARG A 59 -22.44 -3.29 -26.67
N LEU A 60 -22.68 -2.65 -25.53
CA LEU A 60 -23.13 -1.26 -25.44
C LEU A 60 -21.95 -0.26 -25.38
N GLY A 61 -20.71 -0.70 -25.65
CA GLY A 61 -19.52 0.16 -25.62
C GLY A 61 -18.94 0.40 -24.22
N GLY A 62 -19.27 -0.46 -23.26
CA GLY A 62 -18.75 -0.40 -21.90
C GLY A 62 -17.26 -0.73 -21.78
N SER A 63 -16.66 -0.41 -20.62
CA SER A 63 -15.26 -0.72 -20.27
C SER A 63 -15.18 -1.75 -19.15
N VAL A 64 -14.44 -2.85 -19.33
CA VAL A 64 -14.33 -3.95 -18.35
C VAL A 64 -12.87 -4.21 -17.96
N LEU A 65 -12.63 -4.42 -16.67
CA LEU A 65 -11.39 -4.96 -16.11
C LEU A 65 -11.69 -6.31 -15.44
N CYS A 66 -11.04 -7.38 -15.89
CA CYS A 66 -11.29 -8.73 -15.34
C CYS A 66 -10.01 -9.58 -15.34
N PRO A 67 -9.97 -10.68 -14.56
CA PRO A 67 -8.92 -11.68 -14.66
C PRO A 67 -9.12 -12.58 -15.89
N ALA A 68 -8.03 -13.14 -16.42
CA ALA A 68 -8.04 -14.02 -17.60
C ALA A 68 -8.98 -15.22 -17.50
N ARG A 69 -9.22 -15.73 -16.29
CA ARG A 69 -10.16 -16.84 -16.08
C ARG A 69 -11.61 -16.47 -16.37
N VAL A 70 -12.01 -15.26 -15.96
CA VAL A 70 -13.36 -14.75 -16.19
C VAL A 70 -13.49 -14.27 -17.63
N ASP A 71 -12.43 -13.69 -18.18
CA ASP A 71 -12.37 -13.31 -19.59
C ASP A 71 -12.64 -14.47 -20.55
N ALA A 72 -12.10 -15.66 -20.26
CA ALA A 72 -12.39 -16.88 -21.02
C ALA A 72 -13.88 -17.19 -21.08
N GLN A 73 -14.62 -16.93 -20.00
CA GLN A 73 -16.08 -17.09 -19.95
C GLN A 73 -16.78 -15.96 -20.72
N ILE A 74 -16.36 -14.70 -20.55
CA ILE A 74 -16.97 -13.54 -21.21
C ILE A 74 -16.81 -13.62 -22.74
N ARG A 75 -15.58 -13.85 -23.23
CA ARG A 75 -15.24 -13.75 -24.66
C ARG A 75 -15.20 -15.10 -25.39
N GLY A 76 -15.36 -16.22 -24.68
CA GLY A 76 -15.22 -17.56 -25.26
C GLY A 76 -13.78 -17.89 -25.69
N THR A 77 -12.79 -17.29 -25.02
CA THR A 77 -11.36 -17.45 -25.32
C THR A 77 -10.70 -18.51 -24.44
N THR A 78 -9.53 -19.01 -24.84
CA THR A 78 -8.70 -19.88 -24.01
C THR A 78 -7.70 -19.08 -23.18
N SER A 79 -7.27 -19.64 -22.06
CA SER A 79 -6.14 -19.12 -21.27
C SER A 79 -5.19 -20.24 -20.88
N GLU A 80 -3.91 -19.95 -20.84
CA GLU A 80 -2.88 -20.85 -20.31
C GLU A 80 -2.72 -20.59 -18.82
N HIS A 81 -2.52 -21.63 -18.00
CA HIS A 81 -2.26 -21.46 -16.58
C HIS A 81 -0.80 -21.68 -16.23
N ARG A 82 -0.17 -20.65 -15.66
CA ARG A 82 1.23 -20.70 -15.23
C ARG A 82 1.43 -20.06 -13.86
N TYR A 83 2.40 -20.55 -13.10
CA TYR A 83 2.87 -19.80 -11.95
C TYR A 83 3.67 -18.59 -12.44
N ILE A 84 3.39 -17.42 -11.87
CA ILE A 84 4.09 -16.17 -12.18
C ILE A 84 4.67 -15.63 -10.86
N GLU A 85 6.00 -15.49 -10.82
CA GLU A 85 6.66 -14.91 -9.65
C GLU A 85 6.42 -13.39 -9.56
N TYR A 86 6.62 -12.70 -10.67
CA TYR A 86 6.45 -11.25 -10.77
C TYR A 86 6.07 -10.83 -12.18
N VAL A 87 5.50 -9.63 -12.29
CA VAL A 87 5.28 -8.94 -13.55
C VAL A 87 5.99 -7.59 -13.56
N VAL A 88 6.30 -7.09 -14.75
CA VAL A 88 6.90 -5.78 -15.01
C VAL A 88 6.09 -5.07 -16.09
N SER A 89 5.91 -3.76 -15.93
CA SER A 89 5.08 -2.94 -16.82
C SER A 89 5.80 -2.46 -18.07
N GLY A 90 7.10 -2.24 -18.00
CA GLY A 90 7.83 -1.42 -18.96
C GLY A 90 7.28 0.00 -19.03
N THR A 91 7.46 0.62 -20.20
CA THR A 91 6.93 1.95 -20.55
C THR A 91 5.58 1.88 -21.28
N ASP A 92 5.03 0.68 -21.47
CA ASP A 92 3.86 0.46 -22.32
C ASP A 92 2.57 0.82 -21.57
N GLU A 93 1.70 1.61 -22.22
CA GLU A 93 0.33 1.77 -21.76
C GLU A 93 -0.42 0.42 -21.82
N PRO A 94 -1.38 0.15 -20.90
CA PRO A 94 -1.90 1.05 -19.87
C PRO A 94 -1.14 0.99 -18.53
N PHE A 95 -0.05 0.23 -18.43
CA PHE A 95 0.52 -0.14 -17.13
C PHE A 95 1.80 0.60 -16.76
N ALA A 96 2.26 1.52 -17.61
CA ALA A 96 3.47 2.32 -17.41
C ALA A 96 3.62 2.80 -15.95
N GLY A 97 4.80 2.56 -15.37
CA GLY A 97 5.15 2.95 -14.00
C GLY A 97 4.50 2.13 -12.88
N SER A 98 3.91 0.97 -13.18
CA SER A 98 3.56 -0.01 -12.14
C SER A 98 4.81 -0.67 -11.54
N GLY A 99 5.90 -0.75 -12.31
CA GLY A 99 7.21 -1.25 -11.92
C GLY A 99 7.23 -2.76 -11.71
N LEU A 100 8.18 -3.22 -10.90
CA LEU A 100 8.30 -4.62 -10.50
C LEU A 100 7.22 -5.00 -9.47
N VAL A 101 6.29 -5.87 -9.85
CA VAL A 101 5.18 -6.32 -9.00
C VAL A 101 5.31 -7.82 -8.73
N ASP A 102 5.63 -8.20 -7.49
CA ASP A 102 5.59 -9.61 -7.09
C ASP A 102 4.14 -10.11 -7.01
N VAL A 103 3.86 -11.19 -7.75
CA VAL A 103 2.54 -11.83 -7.84
C VAL A 103 2.51 -13.15 -7.07
N ARG A 104 3.53 -14.00 -7.27
CA ARG A 104 3.71 -15.31 -6.58
C ARG A 104 2.43 -16.16 -6.54
N SER A 105 1.72 -16.25 -7.67
CA SER A 105 0.44 -16.93 -7.78
C SER A 105 0.30 -17.71 -9.09
N ARG A 106 -0.69 -18.60 -9.15
CA ARG A 106 -1.07 -19.32 -10.36
C ARG A 106 -2.03 -18.47 -11.19
N CYS A 107 -1.47 -17.85 -12.22
CA CYS A 107 -2.15 -16.94 -13.12
C CYS A 107 -2.78 -17.65 -14.32
N GLY A 108 -3.77 -17.02 -14.93
CA GLY A 108 -4.25 -17.35 -16.29
C GLY A 108 -3.69 -16.33 -17.27
N ILE A 109 -3.14 -16.76 -18.39
CA ILE A 109 -2.57 -15.89 -19.42
C ILE A 109 -3.51 -15.95 -20.62
N PRO A 110 -4.10 -14.83 -21.06
CA PRO A 110 -4.94 -14.82 -22.24
C PRO A 110 -4.08 -15.15 -23.47
N TRP A 111 -4.62 -15.93 -24.41
CA TRP A 111 -3.88 -16.36 -25.62
C TRP A 111 -3.36 -15.19 -26.46
N ASN A 112 -4.01 -14.03 -26.37
CA ASN A 112 -3.68 -12.79 -27.07
C ASN A 112 -3.01 -11.74 -26.16
N ALA A 113 -2.31 -12.17 -25.10
CA ALA A 113 -1.60 -11.26 -24.20
C ALA A 113 -0.64 -10.32 -24.98
N ASN A 114 -0.69 -9.03 -24.66
CA ASN A 114 0.06 -7.97 -25.33
C ASN A 114 0.69 -6.95 -24.36
N ALA A 115 0.52 -7.11 -23.05
CA ALA A 115 1.05 -6.22 -22.02
C ALA A 115 1.46 -6.99 -20.77
N LEU A 116 2.13 -6.30 -19.82
CA LEU A 116 2.72 -6.84 -18.59
C LEU A 116 3.61 -8.06 -18.84
N ARG A 117 4.92 -7.92 -18.65
CA ARG A 117 5.85 -9.01 -18.90
C ARG A 117 6.10 -9.80 -17.63
N SER A 118 6.11 -11.13 -17.77
CA SER A 118 6.54 -12.06 -16.72
C SER A 118 8.06 -12.12 -16.56
N GLU A 119 8.54 -12.91 -15.60
CA GLU A 119 9.94 -13.28 -15.43
C GLU A 119 10.57 -13.92 -16.69
N ALA A 120 9.74 -14.52 -17.56
CA ALA A 120 10.16 -15.09 -18.84
C ALA A 120 10.09 -14.08 -20.01
N ALA A 121 9.94 -12.78 -19.71
CA ALA A 121 9.75 -11.68 -20.67
C ALA A 121 8.51 -11.79 -21.60
N ALA A 122 7.69 -12.82 -21.43
CA ALA A 122 6.44 -13.03 -22.16
C ALA A 122 5.33 -12.12 -21.61
N ALA A 123 4.49 -11.58 -22.50
CA ALA A 123 3.30 -10.82 -22.14
C ALA A 123 2.28 -11.69 -21.38
N THR A 124 1.57 -11.10 -20.43
CA THR A 124 0.69 -11.81 -19.49
C THR A 124 -0.69 -11.18 -19.34
N ALA A 125 -0.85 -9.91 -19.69
CA ALA A 125 -2.11 -9.19 -19.72
C ALA A 125 -2.52 -8.90 -21.16
N PHE A 126 -3.82 -8.69 -21.37
CA PHE A 126 -4.37 -8.21 -22.64
C PHE A 126 -5.09 -6.88 -22.41
N PHE A 127 -4.98 -5.95 -23.36
CA PHE A 127 -5.88 -4.82 -23.47
C PHE A 127 -6.30 -4.61 -24.92
N GLY A 128 -7.57 -4.27 -25.16
CA GLY A 128 -8.11 -4.05 -26.49
C GLY A 128 -9.62 -3.88 -26.51
N THR A 129 -10.22 -4.12 -27.68
CA THR A 129 -11.68 -4.02 -27.88
C THR A 129 -12.34 -5.39 -28.04
N HIS A 130 -13.57 -5.53 -27.57
CA HIS A 130 -14.40 -6.71 -27.77
C HIS A 130 -15.88 -6.31 -27.90
N GLU A 131 -16.54 -6.76 -28.97
CA GLU A 131 -17.95 -6.45 -29.27
C GLU A 131 -18.32 -4.96 -29.17
N GLY A 132 -17.37 -4.06 -29.50
CA GLY A 132 -17.56 -2.60 -29.44
C GLY A 132 -17.23 -1.97 -28.09
N GLY A 133 -17.01 -2.75 -27.03
CA GLY A 133 -16.51 -2.32 -25.73
C GLY A 133 -15.00 -2.43 -25.60
N HIS A 134 -14.48 -1.93 -24.47
CA HIS A 134 -13.06 -1.99 -24.12
C HIS A 134 -12.83 -2.99 -22.99
N VAL A 135 -11.76 -3.77 -23.07
CA VAL A 135 -11.43 -4.77 -22.06
C VAL A 135 -9.95 -4.70 -21.71
N ILE A 136 -9.67 -4.78 -20.41
CA ILE A 136 -8.35 -5.10 -19.87
C ILE A 136 -8.47 -6.42 -19.10
N VAL A 137 -7.59 -7.36 -19.44
CA VAL A 137 -7.53 -8.70 -18.88
C VAL A 137 -6.22 -8.85 -18.13
N LEU A 138 -6.28 -9.00 -16.81
CA LEU A 138 -5.11 -9.23 -15.97
C LEU A 138 -4.81 -10.73 -15.85
N PRO A 139 -3.53 -11.11 -15.66
CA PRO A 139 -3.17 -12.51 -15.49
C PRO A 139 -3.65 -13.11 -14.15
N PHE A 140 -4.07 -12.27 -13.22
CA PHE A 140 -4.48 -12.62 -11.86
C PHE A 140 -5.77 -11.89 -11.49
N ASP A 141 -6.46 -12.39 -10.47
CA ASP A 141 -7.50 -11.63 -9.79
C ASP A 141 -6.85 -10.63 -8.82
N ALA A 142 -6.99 -9.34 -9.11
CA ALA A 142 -6.45 -8.28 -8.27
C ALA A 142 -7.09 -8.27 -6.87
N ALA A 143 -8.38 -8.65 -6.75
CA ALA A 143 -9.08 -8.72 -5.48
C ALA A 143 -8.50 -9.83 -4.59
N GLU A 144 -8.20 -11.01 -5.15
CA GLU A 144 -7.56 -12.09 -4.38
C GLU A 144 -6.14 -11.71 -3.94
N LEU A 145 -5.35 -11.09 -4.82
CA LEU A 145 -3.99 -10.66 -4.49
C LEU A 145 -3.95 -9.57 -3.41
N ALA A 146 -4.93 -8.67 -3.39
CA ALA A 146 -5.06 -7.65 -2.34
C ALA A 146 -5.28 -8.25 -0.94
N LEU A 147 -5.88 -9.44 -0.88
CA LEU A 147 -6.18 -10.17 0.35
C LEU A 147 -5.10 -11.21 0.72
N ASP A 148 -4.04 -11.35 -0.07
CA ASP A 148 -3.00 -12.34 0.19
C ASP A 148 -2.30 -12.09 1.53
N GLU A 149 -2.32 -13.08 2.41
CA GLU A 149 -1.75 -13.01 3.76
C GLU A 149 -0.32 -13.57 3.86
N ARG A 150 0.20 -14.14 2.77
CA ARG A 150 1.47 -14.87 2.79
C ARG A 150 2.61 -13.86 2.92
N SER A 151 3.71 -14.31 3.53
CA SER A 151 4.95 -13.55 3.61
C SER A 151 6.09 -14.28 2.90
N ALA A 152 7.02 -13.51 2.35
CA ALA A 152 8.22 -14.01 1.70
C ALA A 152 9.43 -13.14 2.08
N ARG A 153 10.63 -13.72 2.05
CA ARG A 153 11.87 -12.95 2.14
C ARG A 153 12.20 -12.39 0.77
N LYS A 154 12.30 -11.06 0.66
CA LYS A 154 12.48 -10.36 -0.61
C LYS A 154 13.69 -9.46 -0.53
N SER A 155 14.48 -9.46 -1.60
CA SER A 155 15.53 -8.44 -1.80
C SER A 155 14.90 -7.18 -2.36
N PHE A 156 15.45 -6.03 -1.97
CA PHE A 156 15.03 -4.72 -2.42
C PHE A 156 16.12 -4.08 -3.27
N VAL A 157 15.71 -3.31 -4.26
CA VAL A 157 16.61 -2.58 -5.16
C VAL A 157 17.56 -1.73 -4.33
N ALA A 158 18.85 -1.76 -4.65
CA ALA A 158 19.86 -0.94 -4.01
C ALA A 158 21.11 -0.82 -4.92
N PRO A 159 21.91 0.24 -4.77
CA PRO A 159 23.06 0.49 -5.63
C PRO A 159 24.18 -0.55 -5.44
N ASN A 160 24.37 -1.09 -4.23
CA ASN A 160 25.45 -2.05 -3.98
C ASN A 160 25.08 -3.44 -4.49
N GLU A 161 26.10 -4.26 -4.76
CA GLU A 161 25.96 -5.69 -5.09
C GLU A 161 25.16 -6.45 -4.02
N ARG A 162 25.37 -6.09 -2.75
CA ARG A 162 24.70 -6.70 -1.60
C ARG A 162 23.32 -6.11 -1.42
N LEU A 163 22.28 -6.78 -1.91
CA LEU A 163 20.91 -6.28 -1.76
C LEU A 163 20.42 -6.41 -0.31
N PRO A 164 19.81 -5.37 0.27
CA PRO A 164 19.06 -5.49 1.51
C PRO A 164 17.83 -6.37 1.29
N PHE A 165 17.46 -7.12 2.31
CA PHE A 165 16.29 -8.00 2.27
C PHE A 165 15.56 -7.99 3.61
N GLU A 166 14.27 -8.27 3.54
CA GLU A 166 13.40 -8.40 4.72
C GLU A 166 12.29 -9.43 4.46
N ARG A 167 11.69 -9.99 5.51
CA ARG A 167 10.47 -10.81 5.42
C ARG A 167 9.25 -9.90 5.38
N VAL A 168 8.62 -9.78 4.21
CA VAL A 168 7.47 -8.89 3.99
C VAL A 168 6.32 -9.65 3.31
N SER A 169 5.22 -8.97 2.99
CA SER A 169 4.14 -9.53 2.17
C SER A 169 4.67 -10.19 0.88
N ALA A 170 4.17 -11.38 0.58
CA ALA A 170 4.59 -12.16 -0.59
C ALA A 170 4.22 -11.45 -1.89
N VAL A 171 3.01 -10.88 -1.92
CA VAL A 171 2.49 -10.05 -3.00
C VAL A 171 2.91 -8.59 -2.78
N ALA A 172 3.32 -7.90 -3.85
CA ALA A 172 3.52 -6.46 -3.82
C ALA A 172 2.18 -5.74 -4.03
N LYS A 173 1.37 -5.61 -2.97
CA LYS A 173 0.01 -5.07 -3.04
C LYS A 173 -0.04 -3.62 -3.55
N ASN A 174 1.00 -2.83 -3.26
CA ASN A 174 1.18 -1.51 -3.87
C ASN A 174 1.24 -1.56 -5.41
N GLY A 175 1.97 -2.51 -5.97
CA GLY A 175 2.05 -2.73 -7.41
C GLY A 175 0.73 -3.21 -8.01
N VAL A 176 0.02 -4.11 -7.34
CA VAL A 176 -1.34 -4.54 -7.75
C VAL A 176 -2.29 -3.35 -7.80
N ARG A 177 -2.30 -2.51 -6.76
CA ARG A 177 -3.07 -1.26 -6.72
C ARG A 177 -2.72 -0.34 -7.89
N ARG A 178 -1.43 -0.11 -8.18
CA ARG A 178 -0.99 0.72 -9.32
C ARG A 178 -1.45 0.17 -10.66
N ILE A 179 -1.37 -1.15 -10.87
CA ILE A 179 -1.88 -1.82 -12.08
C ILE A 179 -3.37 -1.55 -12.25
N VAL A 180 -4.16 -1.72 -11.16
CA VAL A 180 -5.61 -1.47 -11.17
C VAL A 180 -5.91 0.00 -11.47
N ARG A 181 -5.26 0.94 -10.79
CA ARG A 181 -5.43 2.38 -11.02
C ARG A 181 -5.16 2.73 -12.48
N SER A 182 -4.03 2.27 -13.03
CA SER A 182 -3.62 2.61 -14.39
C SER A 182 -4.54 1.97 -15.44
N ALA A 183 -5.00 0.74 -15.20
CA ALA A 183 -6.02 0.09 -16.02
C ALA A 183 -7.35 0.88 -16.03
N LEU A 184 -7.84 1.30 -14.86
CA LEU A 184 -9.09 2.05 -14.76
C LEU A 184 -8.96 3.45 -15.39
N GLU A 185 -7.84 4.15 -15.18
CA GLU A 185 -7.56 5.45 -15.80
C GLU A 185 -7.52 5.32 -17.34
N HIS A 186 -6.88 4.28 -17.87
CA HIS A 186 -6.91 3.98 -19.31
C HIS A 186 -8.33 3.69 -19.81
N LEU A 187 -9.10 2.85 -19.11
CA LEU A 187 -10.48 2.51 -19.48
C LEU A 187 -11.43 3.72 -19.50
N HIS A 188 -11.19 4.72 -18.65
CA HIS A 188 -11.90 6.00 -18.69
C HIS A 188 -11.47 6.82 -19.90
N ARG A 189 -10.16 6.93 -20.13
CA ARG A 189 -9.58 7.68 -21.25
C ARG A 189 -10.08 7.19 -22.61
N VAL A 190 -10.08 5.88 -22.86
CA VAL A 190 -10.55 5.33 -24.15
C VAL A 190 -12.04 5.57 -24.38
N ARG A 191 -12.82 5.79 -23.32
CA ARG A 191 -14.23 6.23 -23.40
C ARG A 191 -14.41 7.75 -23.41
N GLY A 192 -13.33 8.53 -23.40
CA GLY A 192 -13.37 9.99 -23.35
C GLY A 192 -13.87 10.56 -22.01
N LEU A 193 -13.70 9.81 -20.92
CA LEU A 193 -14.19 10.18 -19.58
C LEU A 193 -13.04 10.61 -18.67
N PRO A 194 -13.25 11.60 -17.79
CA PRO A 194 -12.29 11.89 -16.75
C PRO A 194 -12.28 10.78 -15.71
N TYR A 195 -11.10 10.54 -15.14
CA TYR A 195 -10.90 9.67 -13.99
C TYR A 195 -10.81 10.52 -12.71
N VAL A 196 -11.75 10.33 -11.78
CA VAL A 196 -11.92 11.19 -10.59
C VAL A 196 -11.91 10.34 -9.33
N HIS A 197 -11.07 10.70 -8.37
CA HIS A 197 -11.01 10.03 -7.07
C HIS A 197 -10.61 11.01 -5.95
N LEU A 198 -10.86 10.61 -4.69
CA LEU A 198 -10.41 11.36 -3.52
C LEU A 198 -8.88 11.43 -3.51
N TRP A 199 -8.35 12.64 -3.33
CA TRP A 199 -6.92 12.86 -3.14
C TRP A 199 -6.41 12.14 -1.89
N TYR A 200 -5.15 11.69 -1.95
CA TYR A 200 -4.58 10.81 -0.94
C TYR A 200 -4.03 11.54 0.28
N TYR A 201 -3.93 12.87 0.29
CA TYR A 201 -3.26 13.60 1.36
C TYR A 201 -4.10 14.77 1.88
N PRO A 202 -3.80 15.29 3.09
CA PRO A 202 -4.46 16.48 3.60
C PRO A 202 -4.28 17.67 2.65
N GLU A 203 -5.39 18.31 2.30
CA GLU A 203 -5.41 19.46 1.39
C GLU A 203 -4.77 19.15 0.03
N ASN A 204 -3.86 20.00 -0.44
CA ASN A 204 -3.09 19.79 -1.68
C ASN A 204 -1.67 19.26 -1.41
N ALA A 205 -1.39 18.70 -0.22
CA ALA A 205 -0.07 18.18 0.08
C ALA A 205 0.33 17.11 -0.96
N PRO A 206 1.58 17.12 -1.45
CA PRO A 206 2.02 16.18 -2.49
C PRO A 206 2.32 14.79 -1.95
N SER A 207 2.58 14.68 -0.63
CA SER A 207 2.78 13.44 0.13
C SER A 207 2.73 13.74 1.64
N VAL A 208 2.79 12.68 2.45
CA VAL A 208 3.01 12.73 3.90
C VAL A 208 4.33 12.06 4.26
N PHE A 209 4.98 12.54 5.31
CA PHE A 209 6.13 11.90 5.94
C PHE A 209 5.78 11.52 7.38
N ALA A 210 5.94 10.24 7.71
CA ALA A 210 5.85 9.77 9.10
C ALA A 210 7.02 8.84 9.41
N PHE A 211 7.55 9.00 10.62
CA PHE A 211 8.72 8.27 11.07
C PHE A 211 8.37 7.39 12.28
N ARG A 212 8.56 6.10 12.12
CA ARG A 212 8.32 5.08 13.14
C ARG A 212 9.62 4.72 13.85
N ILE A 213 9.56 4.54 15.16
CA ILE A 213 10.68 4.06 15.96
C ILE A 213 10.24 2.80 16.70
N ASP A 214 10.92 1.69 16.41
CA ASP A 214 10.79 0.45 17.16
C ASP A 214 11.89 0.42 18.22
N THR A 215 11.50 0.41 19.50
CA THR A 215 12.47 0.68 20.56
C THR A 215 13.40 -0.49 20.86
N ASP A 216 13.04 -1.72 20.47
CA ASP A 216 13.85 -2.95 20.40
C ASP A 216 15.03 -3.03 21.36
N ARG A 217 14.73 -3.15 22.66
CA ARG A 217 15.74 -3.30 23.72
C ARG A 217 16.77 -2.15 23.74
N GLY A 218 16.42 -0.98 23.22
CA GLY A 218 17.18 0.25 23.38
C GLY A 218 17.35 0.59 24.85
N SER A 219 18.55 0.99 25.24
CA SER A 219 18.79 1.49 26.59
C SER A 219 18.12 2.84 26.79
N ALA A 220 17.91 3.25 28.05
CA ALA A 220 17.36 4.57 28.34
C ALA A 220 18.16 5.71 27.67
N GLY A 221 19.50 5.57 27.60
CA GLY A 221 20.36 6.54 26.91
C GLY A 221 20.20 6.54 25.39
N ASP A 222 20.00 5.38 24.75
CA ASP A 222 19.71 5.31 23.30
C ASP A 222 18.39 6.03 22.99
N ILE A 223 17.38 5.81 23.83
CA ILE A 223 16.05 6.39 23.70
C ILE A 223 16.09 7.92 23.86
N GLU A 224 16.72 8.41 24.92
CA GLU A 224 16.86 9.86 25.18
C GLU A 224 17.71 10.53 24.10
N GLY A 225 18.83 9.92 23.73
CA GLY A 225 19.72 10.45 22.70
C GLY A 225 19.06 10.54 21.32
N LEU A 226 18.14 9.63 20.98
CA LEU A 226 17.36 9.74 19.75
C LEU A 226 16.23 10.76 19.88
N PHE A 227 15.54 10.81 21.02
CA PHE A 227 14.48 11.80 21.27
C PHE A 227 15.02 13.24 21.21
N ASP A 228 16.16 13.51 21.83
CA ASP A 228 16.82 14.81 21.77
C ASP A 228 17.20 15.20 20.34
N PHE A 229 17.71 14.24 19.57
CA PHE A 229 18.02 14.44 18.16
C PHE A 229 16.76 14.78 17.33
N LEU A 230 15.66 14.05 17.52
CA LEU A 230 14.40 14.35 16.84
C LEU A 230 13.86 15.74 17.21
N ARG A 231 13.92 16.12 18.49
CA ARG A 231 13.51 17.46 18.94
C ARG A 231 14.35 18.56 18.29
N ALA A 232 15.67 18.38 18.24
CA ALA A 232 16.57 19.31 17.57
C ALA A 232 16.25 19.46 16.07
N LYS A 233 15.85 18.36 15.43
CA LYS A 233 15.40 18.33 14.03
C LYS A 233 13.92 18.70 13.82
N ARG A 234 13.18 18.96 14.90
CA ARG A 234 11.72 19.23 14.88
C ARG A 234 10.91 18.11 14.21
N VAL A 235 11.39 16.87 14.34
CA VAL A 235 10.72 15.68 13.79
C VAL A 235 9.79 15.07 14.85
N GLN A 236 8.55 14.87 14.45
CA GLN A 236 7.55 14.10 15.18
C GLN A 236 7.65 12.64 14.72
N ALA A 237 7.68 11.72 15.67
CA ALA A 237 7.76 10.29 15.40
C ALA A 237 6.77 9.50 16.26
N SER A 238 6.54 8.26 15.85
CA SER A 238 5.71 7.29 16.55
C SER A 238 6.60 6.19 17.15
N TRP A 239 6.66 6.14 18.48
CA TRP A 239 7.52 5.25 19.25
C TRP A 239 6.75 4.00 19.69
N PHE A 240 7.06 2.85 19.10
CA PHE A 240 6.50 1.56 19.48
C PHE A 240 7.38 0.91 20.53
N VAL A 241 6.84 0.85 21.75
CA VAL A 241 7.60 0.48 22.95
C VAL A 241 7.65 -1.04 23.12
N ASP A 242 8.85 -1.61 23.08
CA ASP A 242 9.15 -2.97 23.56
C ASP A 242 9.08 -2.97 25.10
N VAL A 243 7.88 -3.25 25.62
CA VAL A 243 7.53 -2.99 27.02
C VAL A 243 8.33 -3.89 27.97
N GLY A 244 8.55 -5.15 27.61
CA GLY A 244 9.22 -6.10 28.51
C GLY A 244 10.68 -5.75 28.75
N SER A 245 11.39 -5.26 27.72
CA SER A 245 12.78 -4.85 27.87
C SER A 245 12.96 -3.48 28.52
N GLN A 246 11.90 -2.65 28.55
CA GLN A 246 11.95 -1.24 28.96
C GLN A 246 11.13 -0.93 30.21
N GLN A 247 10.57 -1.97 30.87
CA GLN A 247 9.70 -1.86 32.04
C GLN A 247 10.24 -0.95 33.14
N ASN A 248 11.56 -0.94 33.36
CA ASN A 248 12.21 -0.18 34.44
C ASN A 248 12.24 1.34 34.20
N PHE A 249 11.97 1.80 32.98
CA PHE A 249 12.00 3.21 32.63
C PHE A 249 10.85 3.64 31.71
N LEU A 250 9.74 2.90 31.69
CA LEU A 250 8.55 3.25 30.88
C LEU A 250 8.06 4.68 31.11
N TRP A 251 8.18 5.19 32.34
CA TRP A 251 7.78 6.55 32.70
C TRP A 251 8.44 7.64 31.83
N ARG A 252 9.61 7.37 31.21
CA ARG A 252 10.30 8.31 30.33
C ARG A 252 9.51 8.58 29.04
N PHE A 253 8.78 7.60 28.52
CA PHE A 253 7.95 7.79 27.32
C PHE A 253 6.81 8.79 27.57
N ALA A 254 6.32 8.91 28.81
CA ALA A 254 5.27 9.87 29.16
C ALA A 254 5.76 11.32 29.09
N GLN A 255 7.08 11.53 29.05
CA GLN A 255 7.72 12.84 28.99
C GLN A 255 8.05 13.27 27.54
N MET A 256 7.83 12.40 26.55
CA MET A 256 8.13 12.66 25.15
C MET A 256 7.03 13.51 24.49
N GLN A 257 6.93 14.77 24.90
CA GLN A 257 5.94 15.71 24.35
C GLN A 257 6.09 15.87 22.83
N GLY A 258 4.95 15.90 22.13
CA GLY A 258 4.91 16.03 20.67
C GLY A 258 5.31 14.76 19.90
N GLN A 259 5.48 13.63 20.60
CA GLN A 259 5.70 12.32 20.00
C GLN A 259 4.47 11.44 20.24
N GLU A 260 4.24 10.49 19.35
CA GLU A 260 3.27 9.44 19.58
C GLU A 260 3.94 8.26 20.32
N ILE A 261 3.20 7.66 21.26
CA ILE A 261 3.57 6.39 21.89
C ILE A 261 2.60 5.29 21.43
N GLY A 262 3.15 4.19 20.94
CA GLY A 262 2.47 2.96 20.51
C GLY A 262 3.04 1.72 21.20
N LEU A 263 2.45 0.55 20.95
CA LEU A 263 2.82 -0.71 21.61
C LEU A 263 3.59 -1.65 20.67
N HIS A 264 4.71 -2.22 21.15
CA HIS A 264 5.54 -3.20 20.44
C HIS A 264 5.61 -4.56 21.17
N CYS A 265 4.54 -4.94 21.88
CA CYS A 265 4.45 -6.13 22.74
C CYS A 265 5.29 -6.09 24.03
N TYR A 266 5.17 -7.14 24.85
CA TYR A 266 5.96 -7.36 26.07
C TYR A 266 7.17 -8.25 25.76
N GLU A 267 6.92 -9.42 25.20
CA GLU A 267 7.93 -10.24 24.55
C GLU A 267 8.06 -9.82 23.10
N HIS A 268 9.29 -9.54 22.68
CA HIS A 268 9.65 -9.19 21.31
C HIS A 268 9.54 -10.40 20.35
N ALA A 269 8.31 -10.89 20.20
CA ALA A 269 7.92 -12.07 19.44
C ALA A 269 6.46 -11.99 18.97
N THR A 270 6.16 -12.74 17.91
CA THR A 270 4.85 -12.93 17.30
C THR A 270 4.66 -14.40 16.98
N TRP A 271 3.46 -14.94 17.20
CA TRP A 271 3.14 -16.36 16.99
C TRP A 271 1.98 -16.55 16.02
N ASP A 272 1.83 -17.77 15.51
CA ASP A 272 0.61 -18.23 14.80
C ASP A 272 -0.47 -18.72 15.80
N ASP A 273 -0.40 -18.25 17.06
CA ASP A 273 -1.28 -18.63 18.16
C ASP A 273 -1.93 -17.36 18.74
N GLU A 274 -3.24 -17.28 18.62
CA GLU A 274 -4.03 -16.12 19.05
C GLU A 274 -3.93 -15.88 20.58
N VAL A 275 -3.97 -16.96 21.37
CA VAL A 275 -3.96 -16.87 22.85
C VAL A 275 -2.62 -16.32 23.32
N ARG A 276 -1.52 -16.79 22.74
CA ARG A 276 -0.17 -16.27 23.06
C ARG A 276 -0.01 -14.81 22.66
N ASN A 277 -0.40 -14.45 21.44
CA ASN A 277 -0.38 -13.06 21.00
C ASN A 277 -1.22 -12.16 21.92
N ARG A 278 -2.41 -12.62 22.33
CA ARG A 278 -3.31 -11.88 23.22
C ARG A 278 -2.70 -11.67 24.61
N SER A 279 -2.14 -12.72 25.21
CA SER A 279 -1.47 -12.64 26.51
C SER A 279 -0.28 -11.68 26.48
N ASN A 280 0.53 -11.75 25.41
CA ASN A 280 1.69 -10.88 25.21
C ASN A 280 1.29 -9.39 25.13
N ILE A 281 0.26 -9.06 24.34
CA ILE A 281 -0.24 -7.70 24.19
C ILE A 281 -0.94 -7.22 25.46
N LEU A 282 -1.73 -8.07 26.12
CA LEU A 282 -2.44 -7.71 27.35
C LEU A 282 -1.45 -7.26 28.44
N LYS A 283 -0.43 -8.08 28.68
CA LYS A 283 0.61 -7.79 29.68
C LYS A 283 1.33 -6.46 29.39
N ALA A 284 1.67 -6.22 28.13
CA ALA A 284 2.29 -4.96 27.71
C ALA A 284 1.37 -3.75 27.98
N ARG A 285 0.08 -3.86 27.62
CA ARG A 285 -0.91 -2.80 27.83
C ARG A 285 -1.14 -2.49 29.30
N GLU A 286 -1.17 -3.50 30.17
CA GLU A 286 -1.32 -3.31 31.61
C GLU A 286 -0.15 -2.51 32.20
N LEU A 287 1.08 -2.86 31.83
CA LEU A 287 2.27 -2.13 32.27
C LEU A 287 2.31 -0.69 31.74
N MET A 288 1.97 -0.48 30.47
CA MET A 288 1.85 0.87 29.89
C MET A 288 0.79 1.70 30.60
N LYS A 289 -0.39 1.11 30.88
CA LYS A 289 -1.47 1.78 31.63
C LYS A 289 -1.01 2.20 33.02
N ASN A 290 -0.29 1.33 33.75
CA ASN A 290 0.27 1.65 35.06
C ASN A 290 1.31 2.79 34.99
N ALA A 291 2.05 2.88 33.89
CA ALA A 291 2.94 3.99 33.58
C ALA A 291 2.24 5.24 33.02
N LYS A 292 0.89 5.26 32.99
CA LYS A 292 0.05 6.33 32.42
C LYS A 292 0.29 6.59 30.93
N LEU A 293 0.65 5.55 30.19
CA LEU A 293 0.81 5.56 28.74
C LEU A 293 -0.43 4.96 28.06
N GLY A 294 -0.97 5.67 27.07
CA GLY A 294 -1.97 5.15 26.15
C GLY A 294 -1.33 4.76 24.82
N ALA A 295 -1.61 3.56 24.34
CA ALA A 295 -1.18 3.08 23.03
C ALA A 295 -2.40 2.86 22.12
N GLU A 296 -2.52 3.70 21.10
CA GLU A 296 -3.57 3.61 20.07
C GLU A 296 -3.05 2.88 18.82
N GLY A 297 -1.75 2.93 18.57
CA GLY A 297 -1.07 2.17 17.52
C GLY A 297 -0.39 0.90 18.03
N PHE A 298 -0.35 -0.11 17.17
CA PHE A 298 0.43 -1.34 17.36
C PHE A 298 1.47 -1.53 16.26
N ALA A 299 2.60 -2.14 16.59
CA ALA A 299 3.49 -2.67 15.58
C ALA A 299 4.04 -4.02 16.03
N ALA A 300 4.01 -5.02 15.17
CA ALA A 300 4.51 -6.35 15.51
C ALA A 300 6.05 -6.42 15.47
N PRO A 301 6.68 -7.14 16.41
CA PRO A 301 8.09 -7.52 16.32
C PRO A 301 8.45 -8.14 14.98
N TYR A 302 9.57 -7.69 14.40
CA TYR A 302 10.04 -8.12 13.06
C TYR A 302 9.05 -7.85 11.91
N GLY A 303 8.05 -6.98 12.13
CA GLY A 303 7.02 -6.65 11.14
C GLY A 303 6.19 -7.85 10.66
N ILE A 304 6.13 -8.92 11.45
CA ILE A 304 5.38 -10.14 11.12
C ILE A 304 3.88 -9.88 11.21
N TRP A 305 3.13 -10.44 10.27
CA TRP A 305 1.67 -10.45 10.30
C TRP A 305 1.14 -11.84 9.95
N ASN A 306 0.07 -12.25 10.61
CA ASN A 306 -0.76 -13.42 10.30
C ASN A 306 -2.18 -13.15 10.85
N SER A 307 -3.18 -13.90 10.39
CA SER A 307 -4.57 -13.67 10.81
C SER A 307 -4.80 -13.94 12.31
N ALA A 308 -3.99 -14.79 12.97
CA ALA A 308 -4.04 -14.95 14.42
C ALA A 308 -3.68 -13.65 15.15
N LEU A 309 -2.61 -12.97 14.74
CA LEU A 309 -2.25 -11.65 15.26
C LEU A 309 -3.29 -10.59 14.83
N GLY A 310 -3.77 -10.64 13.59
CA GLY A 310 -4.80 -9.74 13.08
C GLY A 310 -6.07 -9.74 13.94
N ARG A 311 -6.55 -10.94 14.35
CA ARG A 311 -7.67 -11.09 15.29
C ARG A 311 -7.38 -10.44 16.64
N VAL A 312 -6.18 -10.61 17.18
CA VAL A 312 -5.79 -9.99 18.46
C VAL A 312 -5.74 -8.47 18.36
N ILE A 313 -5.09 -7.93 17.32
CA ILE A 313 -5.02 -6.48 17.05
C ILE A 313 -6.43 -5.89 16.96
N SER A 314 -7.32 -6.54 16.20
CA SER A 314 -8.71 -6.11 16.04
C SER A 314 -9.48 -6.20 17.34
N GLY A 315 -9.31 -7.29 18.10
CA GLY A 315 -9.96 -7.50 19.40
C GLY A 315 -9.55 -6.48 20.47
N PHE A 316 -8.32 -5.98 20.41
CA PHE A 316 -7.86 -4.88 21.27
C PHE A 316 -8.24 -3.49 20.78
N ARG A 317 -8.84 -3.39 19.58
CA ARG A 317 -9.34 -2.17 18.94
C ARG A 317 -8.28 -1.08 18.84
N PHE A 318 -7.06 -1.45 18.44
CA PHE A 318 -6.06 -0.44 18.07
C PHE A 318 -6.60 0.44 16.95
N GLU A 319 -6.31 1.75 16.99
CA GLU A 319 -6.68 2.65 15.90
C GLU A 319 -5.94 2.29 14.61
N TYR A 320 -4.75 1.72 14.72
CA TYR A 320 -4.03 1.19 13.57
C TYR A 320 -2.95 0.18 13.99
N SER A 321 -2.46 -0.59 13.02
CA SER A 321 -1.24 -1.37 13.14
C SER A 321 -0.29 -1.09 11.97
N SER A 322 0.99 -1.45 12.11
CA SER A 322 1.99 -1.21 11.07
C SER A 322 2.93 -2.39 10.96
N GLU A 323 2.65 -3.28 10.02
CA GLU A 323 3.45 -4.47 9.75
C GLU A 323 3.71 -4.57 8.26
N PHE A 324 4.98 -4.72 7.85
CA PHE A 324 5.33 -4.97 6.45
C PHE A 324 5.03 -6.41 6.00
N GLY A 325 4.69 -7.31 6.94
CA GLY A 325 4.25 -8.68 6.67
C GLY A 325 2.86 -8.77 6.03
N TRP A 326 1.98 -7.79 6.27
CA TRP A 326 0.68 -7.68 5.60
C TRP A 326 0.81 -6.94 4.26
N ASP A 327 1.39 -5.75 4.32
CA ASP A 327 1.57 -4.84 3.18
C ASP A 327 2.71 -3.85 3.47
N TYR A 328 3.43 -3.41 2.45
CA TYR A 328 4.57 -2.49 2.56
C TYR A 328 4.58 -1.52 1.38
N ASP A 329 5.11 -0.31 1.59
CA ASP A 329 5.19 0.74 0.56
C ASP A 329 3.87 1.02 -0.18
N ASN A 330 2.74 0.92 0.52
CA ASN A 330 1.40 1.15 0.00
C ASN A 330 0.63 2.21 0.82
N PHE A 331 -0.58 2.54 0.38
CA PHE A 331 -1.52 3.33 1.16
C PHE A 331 -2.14 2.51 2.30
N PRO A 332 -2.65 3.14 3.37
CA PRO A 332 -3.37 2.42 4.40
C PRO A 332 -4.62 1.70 3.89
N SER A 333 -4.95 0.56 4.49
CA SER A 333 -6.14 -0.23 4.16
C SER A 333 -6.66 -0.98 5.38
N PHE A 334 -7.88 -1.51 5.31
CA PHE A 334 -8.45 -2.35 6.36
C PHE A 334 -8.33 -3.82 5.96
N PRO A 335 -7.44 -4.61 6.59
CA PRO A 335 -7.34 -6.04 6.31
C PRO A 335 -8.68 -6.73 6.48
N LEU A 336 -8.96 -7.76 5.66
CA LEU A 336 -10.06 -8.67 5.91
C LEU A 336 -9.54 -9.87 6.69
N ILE A 337 -10.13 -10.13 7.86
CA ILE A 337 -9.78 -11.23 8.74
C ILE A 337 -11.02 -12.12 8.83
N ASP A 338 -10.91 -13.38 8.40
CA ASP A 338 -12.04 -14.32 8.37
C ASP A 338 -13.25 -13.79 7.54
N ASN A 339 -12.96 -13.01 6.47
CA ASN A 339 -13.90 -12.24 5.62
C ASN A 339 -14.53 -11.00 6.26
N ASP A 340 -14.23 -10.70 7.52
CA ASP A 340 -14.69 -9.50 8.19
C ASP A 340 -13.66 -8.38 8.08
N ARG A 341 -14.14 -7.17 7.83
CA ARG A 341 -13.28 -5.98 7.81
C ARG A 341 -12.72 -5.73 9.21
N SER A 342 -11.39 -5.66 9.31
CA SER A 342 -10.73 -5.29 10.56
C SER A 342 -11.17 -3.90 11.00
N VAL A 343 -11.42 -3.74 12.29
CA VAL A 343 -11.64 -2.43 12.90
C VAL A 343 -10.36 -1.60 12.94
N SER A 344 -9.20 -2.23 12.85
CA SER A 344 -7.87 -1.63 12.90
C SER A 344 -7.36 -1.36 11.48
N LEU A 345 -6.88 -0.14 11.24
CA LEU A 345 -6.29 0.25 9.96
C LEU A 345 -4.87 -0.33 9.88
N GLN A 346 -4.48 -0.95 8.78
CA GLN A 346 -3.08 -1.27 8.55
C GLN A 346 -2.42 -0.10 7.82
N ILE A 347 -1.30 0.38 8.37
CA ILE A 347 -0.45 1.43 7.79
C ILE A 347 0.87 0.77 7.34
N PRO A 348 1.04 0.56 6.02
CA PRO A 348 2.28 0.02 5.45
C PRO A 348 3.48 0.93 5.76
N VAL A 349 4.65 0.33 5.91
CA VAL A 349 5.91 1.06 6.11
C VAL A 349 6.97 0.53 5.15
N HIS A 350 7.94 1.35 4.79
CA HIS A 350 9.09 0.89 4.02
C HIS A 350 9.90 -0.14 4.83
N PRO A 351 10.16 -1.35 4.31
CA PRO A 351 10.66 -2.47 5.10
C PRO A 351 12.17 -2.45 5.33
N ILE A 352 12.93 -1.60 4.64
CA ILE A 352 14.38 -1.51 4.82
C ILE A 352 14.72 -0.37 5.76
N SER A 353 15.34 -0.71 6.89
CA SER A 353 15.90 0.27 7.84
C SER A 353 17.40 0.44 7.66
N ILE A 354 17.96 1.46 8.32
CA ILE A 354 19.41 1.62 8.51
C ILE A 354 20.05 0.32 9.05
N GLY A 355 19.38 -0.37 9.98
CA GLY A 355 19.86 -1.65 10.50
C GLY A 355 19.96 -2.72 9.42
N SER A 356 18.96 -2.79 8.53
CA SER A 356 18.95 -3.71 7.38
C SER A 356 20.12 -3.45 6.42
N LEU A 357 20.42 -2.17 6.14
CA LEU A 357 21.56 -1.77 5.29
C LEU A 357 22.91 -2.06 5.96
N ARG A 358 23.05 -1.75 7.25
CA ARG A 358 24.27 -2.07 8.04
C ARG A 358 24.61 -3.55 7.99
N ARG A 359 23.61 -4.43 8.12
CA ARG A 359 23.81 -5.89 8.05
C ARG A 359 24.36 -6.33 6.68
N GLN A 360 24.08 -5.58 5.62
CA GLN A 360 24.63 -5.83 4.29
C GLN A 360 25.97 -5.12 4.05
N GLY A 361 26.50 -4.37 5.02
CA GLY A 361 27.79 -3.70 4.92
C GLY A 361 27.76 -2.37 4.19
N TYR A 362 26.61 -1.68 4.17
CA TYR A 362 26.52 -0.32 3.63
C TYR A 362 27.26 0.64 4.56
N ASP A 363 27.96 1.58 3.95
CA ASP A 363 28.52 2.74 4.65
C ASP A 363 27.50 3.90 4.69
N GLN A 364 27.88 5.00 5.33
CA GLN A 364 26.99 6.14 5.50
C GLN A 364 26.53 6.76 4.17
N ASN A 365 27.45 6.94 3.21
CA ASN A 365 27.14 7.59 1.93
C ASN A 365 26.21 6.74 1.07
N THR A 366 26.44 5.42 1.05
CA THR A 366 25.56 4.48 0.34
C THR A 366 24.19 4.34 1.00
N MET A 367 24.09 4.49 2.33
CA MET A 367 22.78 4.57 3.00
C MET A 367 22.02 5.86 2.65
N ILE A 368 22.71 7.00 2.60
CA ILE A 368 22.13 8.28 2.16
C ILE A 368 21.60 8.15 0.72
N ALA A 369 22.43 7.65 -0.20
CA ALA A 369 22.03 7.43 -1.59
C ALA A 369 20.82 6.48 -1.71
N TYR A 370 20.78 5.42 -0.89
CA TYR A 370 19.63 4.51 -0.84
C TYR A 370 18.34 5.24 -0.46
N PHE A 371 18.32 5.97 0.66
CA PHE A 371 17.11 6.62 1.14
C PHE A 371 16.67 7.78 0.25
N ARG A 372 17.60 8.57 -0.32
CA ARG A 372 17.26 9.61 -1.30
C ARG A 372 16.53 9.04 -2.49
N ARG A 373 17.06 7.96 -3.08
CA ARG A 373 16.41 7.27 -4.20
C ARG A 373 15.00 6.80 -3.84
N ILE A 374 14.82 6.17 -2.68
CA ILE A 374 13.48 5.72 -2.24
C ILE A 374 12.51 6.89 -2.05
N VAL A 375 12.97 8.01 -1.49
CA VAL A 375 12.15 9.23 -1.34
C VAL A 375 11.77 9.79 -2.71
N ASP A 376 12.71 9.88 -3.65
CA ASP A 376 12.48 10.42 -4.99
C ASP A 376 11.49 9.56 -5.78
N GLU A 377 11.69 8.24 -5.79
CA GLU A 377 10.78 7.27 -6.40
C GLU A 377 9.36 7.41 -5.83
N LYS A 378 9.22 7.43 -4.49
CA LYS A 378 7.91 7.58 -3.84
C LYS A 378 7.26 8.92 -4.13
N LYS A 379 8.01 10.03 -4.16
CA LYS A 379 7.49 11.35 -4.52
C LYS A 379 6.99 11.38 -5.97
N ALA A 380 7.74 10.80 -6.90
CA ALA A 380 7.34 10.69 -8.31
C ALA A 380 6.06 9.88 -8.47
N MET A 381 5.93 8.77 -7.73
CA MET A 381 4.73 7.91 -7.74
C MET A 381 3.55 8.46 -6.93
N GLY A 382 3.75 9.56 -6.19
CA GLY A 382 2.74 10.15 -5.31
C GLY A 382 2.38 9.27 -4.11
N GLU A 383 3.35 8.56 -3.54
CA GLU A 383 3.21 7.64 -2.42
C GLU A 383 3.67 8.23 -1.08
N PRO A 384 3.20 7.69 0.06
CA PRO A 384 3.56 8.20 1.37
C PRO A 384 4.99 7.80 1.74
N LEU A 385 5.67 8.69 2.45
CA LEU A 385 7.04 8.56 2.92
C LEU A 385 7.04 8.02 4.36
N LEU A 386 6.85 6.71 4.50
CA LEU A 386 6.74 6.04 5.79
C LEU A 386 7.99 5.19 6.04
N PHE A 387 8.84 5.64 6.97
CA PHE A 387 10.12 4.99 7.28
C PHE A 387 10.20 4.61 8.75
N TYR A 388 11.09 3.67 9.08
CA TYR A 388 11.30 3.24 10.46
C TYR A 388 12.78 3.10 10.85
N HIS A 389 13.04 3.18 12.16
CA HIS A 389 14.36 3.07 12.74
C HIS A 389 14.34 2.41 14.12
N HIS A 390 15.52 2.01 14.59
CA HIS A 390 15.70 1.47 15.94
C HIS A 390 16.78 2.29 16.65
N PRO A 391 16.59 2.72 17.92
CA PRO A 391 17.50 3.62 18.62
C PRO A 391 18.97 3.19 18.60
N ARG A 392 19.21 1.88 18.71
CA ARG A 392 20.56 1.27 18.77
C ARG A 392 21.31 1.28 17.43
N ASN A 393 20.65 1.65 16.33
CA ASN A 393 21.25 1.58 15.01
C ASN A 393 22.18 2.75 14.70
N GLY A 394 22.08 3.89 15.41
CA GLY A 394 22.96 5.06 15.20
C GLY A 394 22.73 5.72 13.84
N HIS A 395 23.80 6.28 13.24
CA HIS A 395 23.78 6.96 11.93
C HIS A 395 22.91 8.22 11.87
N ARG A 396 23.14 9.15 12.80
CA ARG A 396 22.42 10.43 12.85
C ARG A 396 22.55 11.25 11.57
N GLU A 397 23.66 11.14 10.85
CA GLU A 397 23.88 11.83 9.58
C GLU A 397 22.96 11.29 8.48
N VAL A 398 22.76 9.97 8.40
CA VAL A 398 21.79 9.35 7.48
C VAL A 398 20.36 9.78 7.83
N LEU A 399 20.01 9.81 9.12
CA LEU A 399 18.69 10.28 9.55
C LEU A 399 18.48 11.76 9.25
N SER A 400 19.49 12.59 9.47
CA SER A 400 19.44 14.01 9.12
C SER A 400 19.14 14.19 7.65
N ASP A 401 19.89 13.51 6.78
CA ASP A 401 19.69 13.58 5.34
C ASP A 401 18.29 13.11 4.92
N LEU A 402 17.84 11.96 5.46
CA LEU A 402 16.51 11.44 5.22
C LEU A 402 15.42 12.45 5.58
N PHE A 403 15.50 13.09 6.76
CA PHE A 403 14.50 14.05 7.20
C PHE A 403 14.49 15.31 6.33
N ASP A 404 15.67 15.85 6.04
CA ASP A 404 15.82 17.06 5.25
C ASP A 404 15.32 16.81 3.79
N HIS A 405 15.63 15.63 3.22
CA HIS A 405 15.22 15.26 1.86
C HIS A 405 13.73 14.89 1.76
N ALA A 406 13.19 14.14 2.72
CA ALA A 406 11.79 13.70 2.74
C ALA A 406 10.82 14.87 2.95
N THR A 407 11.13 15.81 3.84
CA THR A 407 10.24 16.92 4.19
C THR A 407 10.30 18.11 3.22
N SER A 408 11.24 18.11 2.27
CA SER A 408 11.31 19.10 1.21
C SER A 408 10.09 19.06 0.27
N GLY A 409 9.75 20.20 -0.34
CA GLY A 409 8.72 20.27 -1.40
C GLY A 409 7.27 20.24 -0.91
N GLY A 410 7.00 20.69 0.33
CA GLY A 410 5.64 20.80 0.86
C GLY A 410 5.04 19.50 1.40
N VAL A 411 5.85 18.45 1.57
CA VAL A 411 5.44 17.19 2.21
C VAL A 411 4.98 17.45 3.65
N ARG A 412 3.82 16.90 4.01
CA ARG A 412 3.25 17.08 5.35
C ARG A 412 3.87 16.09 6.33
N GLN A 413 4.57 16.58 7.34
CA GLN A 413 5.04 15.74 8.45
C GLN A 413 3.89 15.43 9.42
N MET A 414 3.75 14.16 9.80
CA MET A 414 2.70 13.66 10.71
C MET A 414 3.24 12.51 11.58
N THR A 415 2.61 12.25 12.72
CA THR A 415 2.75 10.94 13.38
C THR A 415 1.96 9.87 12.62
N MET A 416 2.27 8.59 12.84
CA MET A 416 1.50 7.48 12.27
C MET A 416 0.02 7.52 12.71
N ARG A 417 -0.27 7.93 13.95
CA ARG A 417 -1.64 8.18 14.44
C ARG A 417 -2.34 9.28 13.68
N ASP A 418 -1.71 10.44 13.52
CA ASP A 418 -2.35 11.56 12.81
C ASP A 418 -2.64 11.17 11.36
N TRP A 419 -1.69 10.47 10.72
CA TRP A 419 -1.88 9.91 9.38
C TRP A 419 -3.03 8.90 9.34
N GLY A 420 -3.06 7.94 10.27
CA GLY A 420 -4.12 6.92 10.36
C GLY A 420 -5.50 7.52 10.60
N ARG A 421 -5.61 8.55 11.46
CA ARG A 421 -6.86 9.27 11.73
C ARG A 421 -7.34 10.03 10.50
N TRP A 422 -6.44 10.76 9.85
CA TRP A 422 -6.77 11.44 8.61
C TRP A 422 -7.25 10.46 7.53
N TRP A 423 -6.55 9.33 7.37
CA TRP A 423 -6.91 8.30 6.39
C TRP A 423 -8.28 7.70 6.70
N ARG A 424 -8.58 7.42 7.97
CA ARG A 424 -9.91 6.95 8.39
C ARG A 424 -11.00 7.95 8.01
N THR A 425 -10.80 9.23 8.30
CA THR A 425 -11.74 10.29 7.91
C THR A 425 -11.94 10.31 6.39
N ARG A 426 -10.85 10.23 5.61
CA ARG A 426 -10.92 10.12 4.15
C ARG A 426 -11.71 8.88 3.71
N SER A 427 -11.43 7.70 4.25
CA SER A 427 -12.11 6.46 3.87
C SER A 427 -13.60 6.45 4.21
N THR A 428 -14.04 7.28 5.16
CA THR A 428 -15.48 7.47 5.45
C THR A 428 -16.16 8.52 4.58
N ALA A 429 -15.39 9.32 3.83
CA ALA A 429 -15.96 10.24 2.86
C ALA A 429 -16.55 9.41 1.72
N GLY A 430 -17.87 9.41 1.58
CA GLY A 430 -18.49 8.96 0.34
C GLY A 430 -18.02 9.85 -0.80
N LEU A 431 -17.92 9.34 -2.02
CA LEU A 431 -17.72 10.16 -3.22
C LEU A 431 -18.69 9.70 -4.29
N ARG A 432 -19.51 10.63 -4.76
CA ARG A 432 -20.35 10.47 -5.96
C ARG A 432 -20.01 11.57 -6.94
N VAL A 433 -19.89 11.18 -8.20
CA VAL A 433 -19.48 12.08 -9.28
C VAL A 433 -20.39 11.86 -10.49
N ASP A 434 -21.03 12.94 -10.94
CA ASP A 434 -21.81 12.96 -12.17
C ASP A 434 -21.21 13.96 -13.17
N LEU A 435 -20.95 13.49 -14.39
CA LEU A 435 -20.49 14.31 -15.50
C LEU A 435 -21.68 14.73 -16.38
N LYS A 436 -21.78 16.04 -16.64
CA LYS A 436 -22.70 16.62 -17.63
C LYS A 436 -21.94 17.65 -18.47
N GLY A 437 -21.65 17.31 -19.73
CA GLY A 437 -20.78 18.16 -20.57
C GLY A 437 -19.38 18.21 -19.98
N GLN A 438 -18.90 19.41 -19.66
CA GLN A 438 -17.61 19.64 -18.98
C GLN A 438 -17.75 19.96 -17.49
N THR A 439 -18.94 19.76 -16.91
CA THR A 439 -19.20 20.05 -15.50
C THR A 439 -19.32 18.75 -14.71
N LEU A 440 -18.54 18.66 -13.62
CA LEU A 440 -18.67 17.60 -12.62
C LEU A 440 -19.58 18.09 -11.49
N ARG A 441 -20.52 17.25 -11.07
CA ARG A 441 -21.27 17.40 -9.82
C ARG A 441 -20.70 16.43 -8.80
N ILE A 442 -20.32 16.97 -7.64
CA ILE A 442 -19.65 16.21 -6.59
C ILE A 442 -20.54 16.14 -5.35
N ASP A 443 -20.66 14.95 -4.80
CA ASP A 443 -21.22 14.73 -3.47
C ASP A 443 -20.25 13.91 -2.63
N THR A 444 -19.70 14.55 -1.59
CA THR A 444 -18.80 13.90 -0.62
C THR A 444 -19.48 13.53 0.71
N GLY A 445 -20.81 13.45 0.73
CA GLY A 445 -21.59 13.22 1.95
C GLY A 445 -21.37 14.34 2.97
N SER A 446 -21.13 13.98 4.23
CA SER A 446 -20.92 14.90 5.36
C SER A 446 -19.47 15.42 5.53
N ALA A 447 -18.51 14.97 4.71
CA ALA A 447 -17.08 15.25 4.88
C ALA A 447 -16.59 16.63 4.33
N ARG A 448 -17.47 17.63 4.30
CA ARG A 448 -17.42 18.77 3.35
C ARG A 448 -16.69 20.07 3.80
N PRO A 449 -15.49 20.02 4.39
CA PRO A 449 -14.55 21.09 3.98
C PRO A 449 -13.13 20.65 3.64
N THR A 450 -12.72 19.39 3.87
CA THR A 450 -11.30 19.00 3.75
C THR A 450 -11.00 17.98 2.66
N ALA A 451 -12.02 17.44 1.98
CA ALA A 451 -11.81 16.51 0.89
C ALA A 451 -11.28 17.24 -0.35
N TRP A 452 -10.23 16.69 -0.95
CA TRP A 452 -9.68 17.12 -2.22
C TRP A 452 -9.84 16.00 -3.24
N LEU A 453 -9.85 16.35 -4.52
CA LEU A 453 -10.01 15.43 -5.64
C LEU A 453 -8.78 15.50 -6.54
N ARG A 454 -8.36 14.35 -7.07
CA ARG A 454 -7.58 14.27 -8.29
C ARG A 454 -8.53 14.02 -9.45
N ILE A 455 -8.39 14.85 -10.48
CA ILE A 455 -9.13 14.74 -11.74
C ILE A 455 -8.10 14.55 -12.83
N ALA A 456 -8.08 13.38 -13.48
CA ALA A 456 -7.28 13.12 -14.67
C ALA A 456 -8.17 13.17 -15.91
N TRP A 457 -7.78 13.97 -16.89
CA TRP A 457 -8.52 14.15 -18.15
C TRP A 457 -8.07 13.14 -19.20
N PRO A 458 -8.91 12.78 -20.20
CA PRO A 458 -8.53 11.86 -21.27
C PRO A 458 -7.28 12.24 -22.07
N ASP A 459 -6.85 13.51 -22.07
CA ASP A 459 -5.64 13.96 -22.76
C ASP A 459 -4.35 13.78 -21.93
N GLY A 460 -4.45 13.17 -20.74
CA GLY A 460 -3.32 12.89 -19.85
C GLY A 460 -2.98 14.02 -18.87
N ARG A 461 -3.67 15.15 -18.92
CA ARG A 461 -3.51 16.22 -17.93
C ARG A 461 -4.26 15.90 -16.65
N GLU A 462 -3.77 16.42 -15.53
CA GLU A 462 -4.39 16.27 -14.22
C GLU A 462 -4.56 17.61 -13.48
N ALA A 463 -5.52 17.65 -12.56
CA ALA A 463 -5.75 18.78 -11.67
C ALA A 463 -6.08 18.28 -10.26
N LEU A 464 -5.68 19.07 -9.25
CA LEU A 464 -6.08 18.89 -7.86
C LEU A 464 -7.01 20.04 -7.45
N GLN A 465 -8.20 19.70 -6.96
CA GLN A 465 -9.23 20.68 -6.59
C GLN A 465 -9.88 20.29 -5.26
N PRO A 466 -10.23 21.25 -4.38
CA PRO A 466 -11.17 20.99 -3.29
C PRO A 466 -12.46 20.35 -3.81
N ALA A 467 -13.07 19.46 -3.04
CA ALA A 467 -14.33 18.82 -3.41
C ALA A 467 -15.52 19.80 -3.29
N GLU A 468 -15.67 20.67 -4.29
CA GLU A 468 -16.79 21.60 -4.41
C GLU A 468 -18.00 20.91 -5.05
N PRO A 469 -19.25 21.28 -4.70
CA PRO A 469 -20.45 20.64 -5.24
C PRO A 469 -20.54 20.64 -6.77
N THR A 470 -19.90 21.60 -7.41
CA THR A 470 -19.85 21.72 -8.87
C THR A 470 -18.46 22.20 -9.27
N ILE A 471 -17.85 21.51 -10.22
CA ILE A 471 -16.52 21.83 -10.76
C ILE A 471 -16.64 21.95 -12.27
N ASP A 472 -16.21 23.09 -12.82
CA ASP A 472 -16.09 23.29 -14.26
C ASP A 472 -14.69 22.87 -14.74
N CYS A 473 -14.62 21.78 -15.49
CA CYS A 473 -13.36 21.23 -15.99
C CYS A 473 -12.63 22.18 -16.94
N ALA A 474 -13.33 23.11 -17.60
CA ALA A 474 -12.71 24.09 -18.49
C ALA A 474 -11.89 25.14 -17.71
N ALA A 475 -12.24 25.38 -16.44
CA ALA A 475 -11.62 26.39 -15.59
C ALA A 475 -10.48 25.84 -14.70
N LEU A 476 -10.23 24.53 -14.75
CA LEU A 476 -9.22 23.88 -13.91
C LEU A 476 -7.79 24.26 -14.32
N ALA A 477 -6.93 24.40 -13.31
CA ALA A 477 -5.49 24.59 -13.49
C ALA A 477 -4.82 23.25 -13.83
N TRP A 478 -4.95 22.83 -15.09
CA TRP A 478 -4.40 21.59 -15.61
C TRP A 478 -2.87 21.57 -15.60
N GLN A 479 -2.30 20.45 -15.19
CA GLN A 479 -0.87 20.15 -15.18
C GLN A 479 -0.62 18.85 -15.94
N GLN A 480 0.61 18.65 -16.41
CA GLN A 480 0.99 17.36 -16.94
C GLN A 480 1.08 16.34 -15.80
N ALA A 481 0.67 15.10 -16.07
CA ALA A 481 0.83 14.02 -15.12
C ALA A 481 2.31 13.85 -14.75
N ARG A 482 2.55 13.39 -13.52
CA ARG A 482 3.90 13.17 -13.00
C ARG A 482 4.65 12.17 -13.88
N THR A 483 5.92 12.46 -14.15
CA THR A 483 6.83 11.49 -14.75
C THR A 483 7.04 10.35 -13.75
N LEU A 484 6.74 9.13 -14.19
CA LEU A 484 6.93 7.93 -13.38
C LEU A 484 8.39 7.49 -13.47
N PRO A 485 8.96 6.93 -12.39
CA PRO A 485 10.32 6.43 -12.41
C PRO A 485 10.44 5.24 -13.37
N ASP A 486 11.61 5.13 -14.00
CA ASP A 486 11.95 3.97 -14.82
C ASP A 486 12.00 2.69 -13.98
N GLU A 487 11.82 1.56 -14.64
CA GLU A 487 12.01 0.27 -13.99
C GLU A 487 13.48 0.05 -13.63
N PRO A 488 13.78 -0.69 -12.55
CA PRO A 488 15.16 -1.00 -12.22
C PRO A 488 15.85 -1.72 -13.39
N ASP A 489 17.05 -1.27 -13.77
CA ASP A 489 17.80 -1.85 -14.90
C ASP A 489 18.13 -3.35 -14.75
N ASP A 490 18.12 -3.87 -13.50
CA ASP A 490 18.57 -5.22 -13.18
C ASP A 490 17.58 -5.96 -12.25
N ILE A 491 16.37 -6.18 -12.76
CA ILE A 491 15.30 -6.95 -12.10
C ILE A 491 15.75 -8.38 -11.81
N GLU A 492 16.55 -8.98 -12.70
CA GLU A 492 17.08 -10.32 -12.50
C GLU A 492 17.90 -10.40 -11.21
N ARG A 493 18.85 -9.48 -10.98
CA ARG A 493 19.62 -9.43 -9.72
C ARG A 493 18.73 -9.28 -8.48
N ILE A 494 17.63 -8.52 -8.61
CA ILE A 494 16.69 -8.25 -7.50
C ILE A 494 15.87 -9.50 -7.12
N ARG A 495 15.62 -10.41 -8.06
CA ARG A 495 14.79 -11.62 -7.84
C ARG A 495 15.56 -12.93 -7.88
N LYS A 496 16.81 -12.92 -8.33
CA LYS A 496 17.73 -14.07 -8.25
C LYS A 496 17.94 -14.50 -6.81
N PHE A 497 18.23 -15.79 -6.65
CA PHE A 497 18.54 -16.39 -5.35
C PHE A 497 19.65 -15.61 -4.62
N ASN A 498 19.30 -15.03 -3.48
CA ASN A 498 20.24 -14.33 -2.61
C ASN A 498 20.74 -15.28 -1.52
N TYR A 499 21.91 -15.88 -1.74
CA TYR A 499 22.51 -16.86 -0.82
C TYR A 499 22.77 -16.33 0.60
N ARG A 500 22.79 -15.00 0.80
CA ARG A 500 22.92 -14.42 2.14
C ARG A 500 21.66 -14.57 2.98
N ILE A 501 20.50 -14.73 2.36
CA ILE A 501 19.25 -14.97 3.09
C ILE A 501 19.37 -16.24 3.96
N PRO A 502 19.64 -17.44 3.42
CA PRO A 502 19.77 -18.63 4.25
C PRO A 502 20.96 -18.55 5.22
N LEU A 503 22.07 -17.90 4.83
CA LEU A 503 23.22 -17.71 5.72
C LEU A 503 22.87 -16.87 6.95
N THR A 504 22.25 -15.69 6.77
CA THR A 504 21.83 -14.82 7.88
C THR A 504 20.83 -15.52 8.78
N VAL A 505 19.87 -16.26 8.20
CA VAL A 505 18.88 -17.02 8.97
C VAL A 505 19.54 -18.10 9.85
N ALA A 506 20.52 -18.82 9.30
CA ALA A 506 21.27 -19.82 10.07
C ALA A 506 22.08 -19.17 11.21
N VAL A 507 22.75 -18.04 10.94
CA VAL A 507 23.50 -17.29 11.95
C VAL A 507 22.59 -16.79 13.06
N ASP A 508 21.43 -16.23 12.73
CA ASP A 508 20.45 -15.74 13.71
C ASP A 508 19.88 -16.87 14.56
N ALA A 509 19.58 -18.02 13.95
CA ALA A 509 19.13 -19.22 14.66
C ALA A 509 20.19 -19.67 15.69
N ILE A 510 21.46 -19.76 15.30
CA ILE A 510 22.57 -20.12 16.19
C ILE A 510 22.72 -19.09 17.33
N ALA A 511 22.66 -17.80 17.01
CA ALA A 511 22.76 -16.73 18.00
C ALA A 511 21.58 -16.74 19.00
N SER A 512 20.38 -17.12 18.56
CA SER A 512 19.21 -17.24 19.44
C SER A 512 19.33 -18.41 20.41
N LEU A 513 19.89 -19.55 19.97
CA LEU A 513 20.14 -20.72 20.83
C LEU A 513 21.18 -20.41 21.92
N ARG A 514 22.20 -19.61 21.59
CA ARG A 514 23.21 -19.16 22.56
C ARG A 514 22.67 -18.17 23.59
N ARG A 515 21.60 -17.42 23.29
CA ARG A 515 20.94 -16.49 24.23
C ARG A 515 19.92 -17.14 25.16
N ARG A 516 19.54 -18.41 24.89
CA ARG A 516 18.62 -19.21 25.71
C ARG A 516 19.34 -20.19 26.65
N ARG A 517 20.66 -20.28 26.55
CA ARG A 517 21.55 -20.90 27.53
C ARG A 517 22.14 -19.79 28.38
#